data_AF-L5KN88-F1
#
_entry.id   AF-L5KN88-F1
#
_cell.length_a   1.000
_cell.length_b   1.000
_cell.length_c   1.000
_cell.angle_alpha   90.00
_cell.angle_beta   90.00
_cell.angle_gamma   90.00
#
_symmetry.space_group_name_H-M   'P 1'
#
loop_
_entity.id
_entity.type
_entity.pdbx_description
1 polymer ?
#
loop_
_entity_poly.entity_id
_entity_poly.type
_entity_poly.pdbx_seq_one_letter_code
_entity_poly.pdbx_strand_id
1 'polypeptide(L)'
;MSDLVAPILAEVLDESDTFWCFVGLMQNTIFVSSPRDADMEKQLLYLRELLRLTHLRFYQHLASLGEDGLQILFCHRWLLLCFKREFPEAEALRIWEACWAHYQTDYFHLFICVAIVAIYGDDVIEQQLATDQMLLHFGNLAMHMNGELVLRKARSLLYQFRLLPRIPCSLHDLCKLCGTGMWDSGYIPAVECTGHHPGSESCPYGGTVETPSPKSPREGKRGPKTPREGFGFRR
;
A
#
# COMPACT_ATOMS: atom_id res chain seq x y z
N MET A 1 5.41 0.49 -24.58
CA MET A 1 3.95 0.26 -24.75
C MET A 1 3.63 -0.98 -25.58
N SER A 2 4.52 -1.48 -26.45
CA SER A 2 4.35 -2.76 -27.15
C SER A 2 4.07 -3.95 -26.21
N ASP A 3 4.77 -3.98 -25.07
CA ASP A 3 4.57 -4.99 -24.01
C ASP A 3 3.12 -5.04 -23.48
N LEU A 4 2.37 -3.94 -23.57
CA LEU A 4 0.98 -3.86 -23.09
C LEU A 4 -0.05 -4.21 -24.16
N VAL A 5 0.18 -3.81 -25.42
CA VAL A 5 -0.78 -4.07 -26.52
C VAL A 5 -0.69 -5.49 -27.06
N ALA A 6 0.50 -6.11 -27.04
CA ALA A 6 0.70 -7.45 -27.61
C ALA A 6 -0.19 -8.53 -26.96
N PRO A 7 -0.35 -8.60 -25.63
CA PRO A 7 -1.26 -9.56 -24.99
C PRO A 7 -2.72 -9.30 -25.31
N ILE A 8 -3.11 -8.04 -25.46
CA ILE A 8 -4.49 -7.68 -25.84
C ILE A 8 -4.78 -8.17 -27.25
N LEU A 9 -3.85 -7.94 -28.19
CA LEU A 9 -4.00 -8.42 -29.56
C LEU A 9 -4.07 -9.94 -29.63
N ALA A 10 -3.27 -10.64 -28.81
CA ALA A 10 -3.26 -12.09 -28.76
C ALA A 10 -4.59 -12.69 -28.28
N GLU A 11 -5.31 -12.01 -27.39
CA GLU A 11 -6.62 -12.45 -26.89
C GLU A 11 -7.80 -11.98 -27.76
N VAL A 12 -7.76 -10.74 -28.25
CA VAL A 12 -8.87 -10.12 -28.99
C VAL A 12 -8.89 -10.56 -30.46
N LEU A 13 -7.71 -10.81 -31.06
CA LEU A 13 -7.53 -11.29 -32.43
C LEU A 13 -8.13 -10.42 -33.55
N ASP A 14 -8.59 -9.21 -33.22
CA ASP A 14 -9.04 -8.17 -34.15
C ASP A 14 -8.31 -6.85 -33.88
N GLU A 15 -7.82 -6.21 -34.93
CA GLU A 15 -7.02 -4.98 -34.82
C GLU A 15 -7.83 -3.79 -34.29
N SER A 16 -9.08 -3.64 -34.73
CA SER A 16 -9.93 -2.51 -34.37
C SER A 16 -10.39 -2.61 -32.92
N ASP A 17 -10.83 -3.80 -32.51
CA ASP A 17 -11.23 -4.07 -31.12
C ASP A 17 -10.01 -3.97 -30.19
N THR A 18 -8.85 -4.51 -30.59
CA THR A 18 -7.59 -4.35 -29.85
C THR A 18 -7.24 -2.89 -29.65
N PHE A 19 -7.38 -2.06 -30.68
CA PHE A 19 -7.12 -0.64 -30.59
C PHE A 19 -8.01 0.03 -29.53
N TRP A 20 -9.33 -0.22 -29.55
CA TRP A 20 -10.25 0.38 -28.58
C TRP A 20 -10.04 -0.15 -27.16
N CYS A 21 -9.76 -1.44 -26.99
CA CYS A 21 -9.36 -2.01 -25.72
C CYS A 21 -8.09 -1.35 -25.18
N PHE A 22 -7.08 -1.15 -26.03
CA PHE A 22 -5.82 -0.52 -25.64
C PHE A 22 -6.00 0.97 -25.29
N VAL A 23 -6.83 1.72 -26.03
CA VAL A 23 -7.20 3.10 -25.67
C VAL A 23 -7.84 3.15 -24.28
N GLY A 24 -8.82 2.27 -24.02
CA GLY A 24 -9.46 2.16 -22.71
C GLY A 24 -8.47 1.84 -21.59
N LEU A 25 -7.54 0.91 -21.83
CA LEU A 25 -6.46 0.56 -20.90
C LEU A 25 -5.60 1.79 -20.57
N MET A 26 -5.16 2.54 -21.57
CA MET A 26 -4.28 3.71 -21.38
C MET A 26 -4.97 4.90 -20.69
N GLN A 27 -6.30 5.03 -20.82
CA GLN A 27 -7.04 6.18 -20.28
C GLN A 27 -7.64 5.95 -18.89
N ASN A 28 -8.10 4.73 -18.61
CA ASN A 28 -8.92 4.45 -17.43
C ASN A 28 -8.18 3.71 -16.31
N THR A 29 -6.93 3.33 -16.54
CA THR A 29 -6.22 2.43 -15.63
C THR A 29 -5.14 3.17 -14.88
N ILE A 30 -5.36 3.45 -13.59
CA ILE A 30 -4.34 4.03 -12.67
C ILE A 30 -3.06 3.20 -12.65
N PHE A 31 -3.21 1.89 -12.85
CA PHE A 31 -2.11 0.93 -12.97
C PHE A 31 -1.22 1.15 -14.22
N VAL A 32 -1.73 1.80 -15.28
CA VAL A 32 -0.91 2.20 -16.43
C VAL A 32 -0.32 3.57 -16.16
N SER A 33 0.82 3.56 -15.48
CA SER A 33 1.56 4.80 -15.21
C SER A 33 2.19 5.31 -16.49
N SER A 34 1.93 6.58 -16.83
CA SER A 34 2.77 7.29 -17.80
C SER A 34 4.15 7.53 -17.16
N PRO A 35 5.26 7.56 -17.91
CA PRO A 35 6.58 7.95 -17.40
C PRO A 35 6.68 9.38 -16.86
N ARG A 36 5.55 10.08 -16.67
CA ARG A 36 5.51 11.39 -16.01
C ARG A 36 5.68 11.14 -14.52
N ASP A 37 6.89 11.44 -14.03
CA ASP A 37 7.43 11.00 -12.75
C ASP A 37 6.53 11.21 -11.53
N ALA A 38 5.62 12.18 -11.53
CA ALA A 38 4.76 12.47 -10.37
C ALA A 38 3.82 11.31 -9.97
N ASP A 39 3.25 10.58 -10.94
CA ASP A 39 2.32 9.47 -10.64
C ASP A 39 3.08 8.25 -10.14
N MET A 40 4.24 7.96 -10.72
CA MET A 40 5.12 6.87 -10.27
C MET A 40 5.62 7.15 -8.85
N GLU A 41 6.11 8.36 -8.57
CA GLU A 41 6.55 8.75 -7.22
C GLU A 41 5.42 8.63 -6.19
N LYS A 42 4.19 9.00 -6.57
CA LYS A 42 3.00 8.84 -5.73
C LYS A 42 2.72 7.36 -5.43
N GLN A 43 2.79 6.48 -6.44
CA GLN A 43 2.61 5.03 -6.25
C GLN A 43 3.70 4.41 -5.37
N LEU A 44 4.96 4.82 -5.54
CA LEU A 44 6.08 4.35 -4.72
C LEU A 44 5.99 4.86 -3.29
N LEU A 45 5.49 6.09 -3.07
CA LEU A 45 5.16 6.60 -1.75
C LEU A 45 4.09 5.72 -1.08
N TYR A 46 3.02 5.38 -1.79
CA TYR A 46 1.99 4.48 -1.28
C TYR A 46 2.53 3.09 -0.97
N LEU A 47 3.38 2.56 -1.83
CA LEU A 47 4.00 1.26 -1.63
C LEU A 47 4.90 1.24 -0.39
N ARG A 48 5.73 2.28 -0.20
CA ARG A 48 6.54 2.46 1.02
C ARG A 48 5.69 2.46 2.28
N GLU A 49 4.62 3.26 2.28
CA GLU A 49 3.73 3.35 3.44
C GLU A 49 2.95 2.06 3.69
N LEU A 50 2.52 1.36 2.63
CA LEU A 50 1.92 0.03 2.77
C LEU A 50 2.90 -0.97 3.37
N LEU A 51 4.16 -1.00 2.92
CA LEU A 51 5.21 -1.85 3.48
C LEU A 51 5.49 -1.47 4.95
N ARG A 52 5.52 -0.18 5.29
CA ARG A 52 5.68 0.28 6.67
C ARG A 52 4.58 -0.23 7.59
N LEU A 53 3.32 -0.27 7.11
CA LEU A 53 2.17 -0.75 7.89
C LEU A 53 2.08 -2.27 7.98
N THR A 54 2.37 -2.97 6.88
CA THR A 54 2.07 -4.41 6.74
C THR A 54 3.30 -5.31 6.89
N HIS A 55 4.49 -4.81 6.55
CA HIS A 55 5.75 -5.57 6.50
C HIS A 55 6.90 -4.74 7.11
N LEU A 56 6.74 -4.36 8.38
CA LEU A 56 7.62 -3.43 9.08
C LEU A 56 9.10 -3.83 9.05
N ARG A 57 9.42 -5.12 9.16
CA ARG A 57 10.82 -5.59 9.11
C ARG A 57 11.48 -5.30 7.76
N PHE A 58 10.77 -5.55 6.66
CA PHE A 58 11.27 -5.25 5.32
C PHE A 58 11.43 -3.74 5.15
N TYR A 59 10.46 -2.95 5.61
CA TYR A 59 10.56 -1.49 5.57
C TYR A 59 11.76 -0.96 6.38
N GLN A 60 12.02 -1.51 7.57
CA GLN A 60 13.17 -1.14 8.39
C GLN A 60 14.50 -1.45 7.69
N HIS A 61 14.58 -2.59 7.00
CA HIS A 61 15.73 -2.92 6.16
C HIS A 61 15.94 -1.87 5.07
N LEU A 62 14.90 -1.52 4.31
CA LEU A 62 14.98 -0.46 3.30
C LEU A 62 15.43 0.88 3.89
N ALA A 63 14.86 1.27 5.04
CA ALA A 63 15.22 2.50 5.72
C ALA A 63 16.67 2.51 6.23
N SER A 64 17.22 1.35 6.62
CA SER A 64 18.61 1.21 7.05
C SER A 64 19.62 1.44 5.93
N LEU A 65 19.19 1.22 4.68
CA LEU A 65 19.97 1.51 3.47
C LEU A 65 19.89 2.98 3.03
N GLY A 66 19.17 3.82 3.77
CA GLY A 66 19.01 5.25 3.49
C GLY A 66 18.07 5.56 2.31
N GLU A 67 18.26 6.73 1.71
CA GLU A 67 17.42 7.23 0.61
C GLU A 67 17.42 6.29 -0.60
N ASP A 68 18.55 5.64 -0.89
CA ASP A 68 18.67 4.72 -2.02
C ASP A 68 17.81 3.46 -1.84
N GLY A 69 17.71 2.94 -0.62
CA GLY A 69 16.81 1.82 -0.31
C GLY A 69 15.34 2.21 -0.42
N LEU A 70 15.00 3.41 0.06
CA LEU A 70 13.64 3.94 0.04
C LEU A 70 13.15 4.35 -1.36
N GLN A 71 14.01 4.39 -2.37
CA GLN A 71 13.58 4.54 -3.76
C GLN A 71 12.89 3.26 -4.30
N ILE A 72 13.16 2.08 -3.72
CA ILE A 72 12.54 0.81 -4.10
C ILE A 72 12.58 0.59 -5.63
N LEU A 73 13.75 0.82 -6.24
CA LEU A 73 13.93 0.81 -7.70
C LEU A 73 13.51 -0.49 -8.38
N PHE A 74 13.56 -1.62 -7.65
CA PHE A 74 13.11 -2.92 -8.14
C PHE A 74 11.61 -2.96 -8.48
N CYS A 75 10.78 -2.11 -7.86
CA CYS A 75 9.35 -2.03 -8.14
C CYS A 75 9.02 -1.17 -9.38
N HIS A 76 9.93 -0.32 -9.87
CA HIS A 76 9.64 0.54 -11.02
C HIS A 76 9.26 -0.27 -12.25
N ARG A 77 10.02 -1.33 -12.55
CA ARG A 77 9.75 -2.19 -13.71
C ARG A 77 8.39 -2.87 -13.61
N TRP A 78 8.02 -3.30 -12.40
CA TRP A 78 6.75 -3.95 -12.11
C TRP A 78 5.57 -3.04 -12.43
N LEU A 79 5.61 -1.80 -11.93
CA LEU A 79 4.55 -0.82 -12.14
C LEU A 79 4.51 -0.32 -13.58
N LEU A 80 5.67 0.05 -14.13
CA LEU A 80 5.77 0.62 -15.48
C LEU A 80 5.31 -0.35 -16.58
N LEU A 81 5.62 -1.63 -16.43
CA LEU A 81 5.29 -2.66 -17.41
C LEU A 81 4.12 -3.52 -16.99
N CYS A 82 3.37 -3.09 -15.97
CA CYS A 82 2.18 -3.77 -15.50
C CYS A 82 2.44 -5.27 -15.20
N PHE A 83 3.60 -5.60 -14.61
CA PHE A 83 4.05 -6.97 -14.35
C PHE A 83 4.23 -7.89 -15.58
N LYS A 84 4.10 -7.39 -16.83
CA LYS A 84 4.18 -8.23 -18.04
C LYS A 84 5.48 -9.02 -18.16
N ARG A 85 6.59 -8.43 -17.70
CA ARG A 85 7.92 -9.06 -17.75
C ARG A 85 8.22 -9.94 -16.53
N GLU A 86 7.29 -10.00 -15.58
CA GLU A 86 7.47 -10.71 -14.31
C GLU A 86 6.76 -12.06 -14.32
N PHE A 87 5.73 -12.23 -15.15
CA PHE A 87 4.89 -13.41 -15.20
C PHE A 87 4.66 -13.91 -16.63
N PRO A 88 4.43 -15.23 -16.82
CA PRO A 88 3.90 -15.76 -18.08
C PRO A 88 2.63 -15.04 -18.50
N GLU A 89 2.36 -14.99 -19.81
CA GLU A 89 1.29 -14.16 -20.38
C GLU A 89 -0.09 -14.43 -19.76
N ALA A 90 -0.50 -15.69 -19.67
CA ALA A 90 -1.78 -16.08 -19.05
C ALA A 90 -1.88 -15.73 -17.56
N GLU A 91 -0.76 -15.59 -16.85
CA GLU A 91 -0.74 -15.12 -15.46
C GLU A 91 -0.78 -13.60 -15.39
N ALA A 92 -0.04 -12.91 -16.27
CA ALA A 92 -0.07 -11.46 -16.37
C ALA A 92 -1.48 -10.95 -16.71
N LEU A 93 -2.18 -11.59 -17.65
CA LEU A 93 -3.56 -11.26 -17.99
C LEU A 93 -4.51 -11.43 -16.79
N ARG A 94 -4.40 -12.54 -16.03
CA ARG A 94 -5.18 -12.73 -14.80
C ARG A 94 -4.90 -11.66 -13.75
N ILE A 95 -3.65 -11.21 -13.64
CA ILE A 95 -3.27 -10.09 -12.76
C ILE A 95 -3.93 -8.80 -13.24
N TRP A 96 -3.96 -8.55 -14.55
CA TRP A 96 -4.60 -7.36 -15.13
C TRP A 96 -6.10 -7.36 -14.89
N GLU A 97 -6.78 -8.47 -15.15
CA GLU A 97 -8.21 -8.64 -14.87
C GLU A 97 -8.53 -8.36 -13.40
N ALA A 98 -7.69 -8.84 -12.47
CA ALA A 98 -7.87 -8.58 -11.04
C ALA A 98 -7.70 -7.10 -10.69
N CYS A 99 -6.77 -6.39 -11.33
CA CYS A 99 -6.60 -4.95 -11.18
C CYS A 99 -7.79 -4.16 -11.77
N TRP A 100 -8.28 -4.54 -12.95
CA TRP A 100 -9.40 -3.89 -13.64
C TRP A 100 -10.76 -4.20 -13.04
N ALA A 101 -10.85 -5.18 -12.15
CA ALA A 101 -12.08 -5.45 -11.40
C ALA A 101 -12.43 -4.32 -10.42
N HIS A 102 -11.48 -3.44 -10.11
CA HIS A 102 -11.65 -2.33 -9.14
C HIS A 102 -12.25 -2.79 -7.81
N TYR A 103 -11.93 -4.03 -7.40
CA TYR A 103 -12.53 -4.66 -6.24
C TYR A 103 -11.98 -4.02 -4.98
N GLN A 104 -12.78 -3.15 -4.35
CA GLN A 104 -12.45 -2.45 -3.10
C GLN A 104 -11.18 -1.59 -3.14
N THR A 105 -10.53 -1.37 -4.27
CA THR A 105 -9.50 -0.32 -4.48
C THR A 105 -9.16 -0.23 -5.96
N ASP A 106 -8.78 0.96 -6.44
CA ASP A 106 -8.19 1.12 -7.77
C ASP A 106 -6.67 0.86 -7.79
N TYR A 107 -6.08 0.71 -6.60
CA TYR A 107 -4.65 0.55 -6.39
C TYR A 107 -4.26 -0.91 -6.11
N PHE A 108 -5.02 -1.88 -6.63
CA PHE A 108 -4.81 -3.31 -6.34
C PHE A 108 -3.40 -3.79 -6.74
N HIS A 109 -2.83 -3.22 -7.79
CA HIS A 109 -1.45 -3.44 -8.23
C HIS A 109 -0.40 -3.17 -7.13
N LEU A 110 -0.65 -2.22 -6.22
CA LEU A 110 0.27 -1.99 -5.08
C LEU A 110 0.25 -3.16 -4.10
N PHE A 111 -0.92 -3.77 -3.87
CA PHE A 111 -1.04 -4.97 -3.03
C PHE A 111 -0.37 -6.18 -3.67
N ILE A 112 -0.31 -6.24 -5.01
CA ILE A 112 0.48 -7.24 -5.74
C ILE A 112 1.98 -7.04 -5.48
N CYS A 113 2.49 -5.80 -5.55
CA CYS A 113 3.89 -5.51 -5.19
C CYS A 113 4.21 -5.94 -3.75
N VAL A 114 3.35 -5.59 -2.79
CA VAL A 114 3.51 -6.01 -1.39
C VAL A 114 3.45 -7.54 -1.26
N ALA A 115 2.58 -8.21 -2.00
CA ALA A 115 2.49 -9.66 -2.00
C ALA A 115 3.76 -10.34 -2.52
N ILE A 116 4.35 -9.82 -3.61
CA ILE A 116 5.63 -10.33 -4.13
C ILE A 116 6.73 -10.19 -3.07
N VAL A 117 6.85 -9.01 -2.46
CA VAL A 117 7.79 -8.78 -1.35
C VAL A 117 7.52 -9.72 -0.17
N ALA A 118 6.25 -9.95 0.17
CA ALA A 118 5.87 -10.81 1.29
C ALA A 118 6.15 -12.31 1.05
N ILE A 119 6.18 -12.75 -0.20
CA ILE A 119 6.40 -14.16 -0.55
C ILE A 119 7.89 -14.43 -0.83
N TYR A 120 8.57 -13.48 -1.46
CA TYR A 120 9.92 -13.68 -2.01
C TYR A 120 10.98 -12.75 -1.38
N GLY A 121 10.61 -11.96 -0.37
CA GLY A 121 11.47 -10.95 0.25
C GLY A 121 12.14 -11.38 1.56
N ASP A 122 11.90 -12.59 2.07
CA ASP A 122 12.53 -13.03 3.32
C ASP A 122 14.06 -13.12 3.18
N ASP A 123 14.56 -13.67 2.06
CA ASP A 123 15.99 -13.74 1.74
C ASP A 123 16.68 -12.37 1.73
N VAL A 124 15.95 -11.32 1.30
CA VAL A 124 16.46 -9.94 1.28
C VAL A 124 16.85 -9.49 2.68
N ILE A 125 16.01 -9.79 3.68
CA ILE A 125 16.23 -9.41 5.06
C ILE A 125 17.27 -10.33 5.70
N GLU A 126 17.15 -11.66 5.49
CA GLU A 126 18.06 -12.64 6.08
C GLU A 126 19.51 -12.44 5.65
N GLN A 127 19.72 -12.10 4.38
CA GLN A 127 21.04 -11.88 3.80
C GLN A 127 21.48 -10.41 3.85
N GLN A 128 20.64 -9.52 4.39
CA GLN A 128 20.90 -8.07 4.47
C GLN A 128 21.29 -7.47 3.11
N LEU A 129 20.52 -7.79 2.06
CA LEU A 129 20.88 -7.42 0.69
C LEU A 129 20.86 -5.89 0.50
N ALA A 130 21.91 -5.37 -0.16
CA ALA A 130 21.98 -3.97 -0.58
C ALA A 130 21.02 -3.68 -1.75
N THR A 131 20.84 -2.40 -2.10
CA THR A 131 19.86 -1.95 -3.11
C THR A 131 20.02 -2.59 -4.48
N ASP A 132 21.26 -2.68 -4.97
CA ASP A 132 21.60 -3.33 -6.23
C ASP A 132 21.37 -4.85 -6.18
N GLN A 133 21.67 -5.48 -5.05
CA GLN A 133 21.43 -6.90 -4.82
C GLN A 133 19.94 -7.23 -4.75
N MET A 134 19.11 -6.37 -4.14
CA MET A 134 17.66 -6.51 -4.17
C MET A 134 17.10 -6.43 -5.59
N LEU A 135 17.61 -5.48 -6.39
CA LEU A 135 17.23 -5.35 -7.80
C LEU A 135 17.57 -6.63 -8.59
N LEU A 136 18.75 -7.20 -8.35
CA LEU A 136 19.16 -8.46 -8.96
C LEU A 136 18.31 -9.64 -8.47
N HIS A 137 18.08 -9.74 -7.15
CA HIS A 137 17.26 -10.79 -6.52
C HIS A 137 15.87 -10.86 -7.14
N PHE A 138 15.13 -9.76 -7.10
CA PHE A 138 13.80 -9.70 -7.70
C PHE A 138 13.84 -9.82 -9.23
N GLY A 139 14.89 -9.30 -9.87
CA GLY A 139 15.11 -9.46 -11.30
C GLY A 139 15.22 -10.92 -11.75
N ASN A 140 15.89 -11.76 -10.95
CA ASN A 140 16.09 -13.19 -11.22
C ASN A 140 14.82 -14.03 -11.02
N LEU A 141 13.82 -13.50 -10.31
CA LEU A 141 12.53 -14.17 -10.11
C LEU A 141 11.57 -13.98 -11.29
N ALA A 142 11.88 -13.06 -12.21
CA ALA A 142 11.06 -12.79 -13.37
C ALA A 142 10.75 -14.08 -14.16
N MET A 143 9.49 -14.27 -14.53
CA MET A 143 8.94 -15.45 -15.21
C MET A 143 8.96 -16.76 -14.39
N HIS A 144 9.40 -16.71 -13.12
CA HIS A 144 9.47 -17.87 -12.21
C HIS A 144 8.57 -17.72 -10.98
N MET A 145 7.92 -16.57 -10.79
CA MET A 145 6.95 -16.35 -9.72
C MET A 145 5.64 -17.08 -9.99
N ASN A 146 4.93 -17.45 -8.92
CA ASN A 146 3.62 -18.08 -9.00
C ASN A 146 2.52 -17.01 -8.89
N GLY A 147 1.90 -16.65 -10.01
CA GLY A 147 0.89 -15.60 -10.09
C GLY A 147 -0.38 -15.88 -9.26
N GLU A 148 -0.80 -17.15 -9.15
CA GLU A 148 -1.96 -17.52 -8.32
C GLU A 148 -1.69 -17.28 -6.83
N LEU A 149 -0.51 -17.69 -6.35
CA LEU A 149 -0.11 -17.46 -4.97
C LEU A 149 -0.01 -15.96 -4.66
N VAL A 150 0.59 -15.19 -5.57
CA VAL A 150 0.70 -13.73 -5.47
C VAL A 150 -0.69 -13.08 -5.40
N LEU A 151 -1.61 -13.44 -6.28
CA LEU A 151 -2.97 -12.90 -6.29
C LEU A 151 -3.74 -13.23 -5.01
N ARG A 152 -3.64 -14.46 -4.51
CA ARG A 152 -4.26 -14.87 -3.24
C ARG A 152 -3.71 -14.07 -2.06
N LYS A 153 -2.39 -13.87 -2.00
CA LYS A 153 -1.74 -13.08 -0.96
C LYS A 153 -2.14 -11.60 -1.07
N ALA A 154 -2.16 -11.03 -2.26
CA ALA A 154 -2.57 -9.65 -2.52
C ALA A 154 -4.01 -9.39 -2.06
N ARG A 155 -4.94 -10.30 -2.40
CA ARG A 155 -6.34 -10.24 -1.92
C ARG A 155 -6.43 -10.27 -0.39
N SER A 156 -5.66 -11.15 0.26
CA SER A 156 -5.63 -11.22 1.72
C SER A 156 -5.10 -9.93 2.34
N LEU A 157 -4.07 -9.32 1.75
CA LEU A 157 -3.49 -8.06 2.22
C LEU A 157 -4.48 -6.90 2.06
N LEU A 158 -5.19 -6.81 0.94
CA LEU A 158 -6.24 -5.81 0.75
C LEU A 158 -7.35 -5.97 1.79
N TYR A 159 -7.80 -7.19 2.04
CA TYR A 159 -8.81 -7.47 3.06
C TYR A 159 -8.34 -7.02 4.44
N GLN A 160 -7.10 -7.37 4.83
CA GLN A 160 -6.52 -6.94 6.10
C GLN A 160 -6.38 -5.42 6.20
N PHE A 161 -5.93 -4.76 5.13
CA PHE A 161 -5.84 -3.30 5.06
C PHE A 161 -7.21 -2.64 5.27
N ARG A 162 -8.26 -3.17 4.62
CA ARG A 162 -9.63 -2.69 4.79
C ARG A 162 -10.18 -2.92 6.20
N LEU A 163 -9.66 -3.88 6.97
CA LEU A 163 -10.06 -4.11 8.37
C LEU A 163 -9.29 -3.25 9.39
N LEU A 164 -8.26 -2.51 8.97
CA LEU A 164 -7.52 -1.67 9.91
C LEU A 164 -8.46 -0.64 10.55
N PRO A 165 -8.41 -0.42 11.87
CA PRO A 165 -9.24 0.59 12.51
C PRO A 165 -8.87 1.99 12.00
N ARG A 166 -7.57 2.21 11.75
CA ARG A 166 -7.01 3.48 11.28
C ARG A 166 -5.95 3.25 10.20
N ILE A 167 -5.86 4.19 9.27
CA ILE A 167 -4.80 4.25 8.26
C ILE A 167 -4.17 5.65 8.24
N PRO A 168 -2.88 5.77 7.87
CA PRO A 168 -2.25 7.06 7.62
C PRO A 168 -2.98 7.83 6.51
N CYS A 169 -3.06 9.15 6.66
CA CYS A 169 -3.66 10.04 5.66
C CYS A 169 -2.95 10.01 4.30
N SER A 170 -1.69 9.57 4.24
CA SER A 170 -1.00 9.32 2.98
C SER A 170 -1.66 8.23 2.14
N LEU A 171 -2.30 7.23 2.77
CA LEU A 171 -2.93 6.11 2.07
C LEU A 171 -4.44 6.29 1.84
N HIS A 172 -5.00 7.45 2.16
CA HIS A 172 -6.43 7.70 2.05
C HIS A 172 -6.99 7.45 0.63
N ASP A 173 -6.22 7.78 -0.41
CA ASP A 173 -6.67 7.56 -1.79
C ASP A 173 -6.85 6.07 -2.14
N LEU A 174 -6.17 5.15 -1.46
CA LEU A 174 -6.37 3.70 -1.67
C LEU A 174 -7.77 3.25 -1.23
N CYS A 175 -8.42 4.03 -0.36
CA CYS A 175 -9.77 3.77 0.09
C CYS A 175 -10.85 4.39 -0.81
N LYS A 176 -10.50 5.37 -1.63
CA LYS A 176 -11.39 5.97 -2.63
C LYS A 176 -11.49 5.07 -3.84
N LEU A 177 -12.68 5.03 -4.43
CA LEU A 177 -12.95 4.32 -5.67
C LEU A 177 -13.32 5.35 -6.75
N CYS A 178 -12.71 5.23 -7.91
CA CYS A 178 -12.99 5.98 -9.12
C CYS A 178 -14.25 5.42 -9.80
N GLY A 179 -15.39 5.39 -9.09
CA GLY A 179 -16.65 4.92 -9.68
C GLY A 179 -17.77 4.72 -8.67
N THR A 180 -18.97 4.47 -9.19
CA THR A 180 -20.11 3.94 -8.42
C THR A 180 -19.99 2.42 -8.42
N GLY A 181 -19.02 1.90 -7.67
CA GLY A 181 -18.70 0.49 -7.68
C GLY A 181 -19.79 -0.33 -7.00
N MET A 182 -20.13 -1.47 -7.58
CA MET A 182 -20.97 -2.48 -6.92
C MET A 182 -20.35 -3.00 -5.60
N TRP A 183 -19.06 -2.72 -5.38
CA TRP A 183 -18.25 -3.21 -4.26
C TRP A 183 -18.05 -2.16 -3.14
N ASP A 184 -18.77 -1.04 -3.19
CA ASP A 184 -18.55 0.13 -2.32
C ASP A 184 -19.07 -0.05 -0.88
N SER A 185 -19.78 -1.15 -0.59
CA SER A 185 -20.44 -1.40 0.71
C SER A 185 -19.50 -1.85 1.85
N GLY A 186 -18.19 -1.60 1.72
CA GLY A 186 -17.19 -2.04 2.69
C GLY A 186 -16.95 -1.04 3.83
N TYR A 187 -16.43 -1.53 4.96
CA TYR A 187 -15.87 -0.67 6.00
C TYR A 187 -14.69 0.13 5.44
N ILE A 188 -14.67 1.43 5.74
CA ILE A 188 -13.57 2.34 5.38
C ILE A 188 -12.83 2.69 6.68
N PRO A 189 -11.54 2.34 6.80
CA PRO A 189 -10.71 2.71 7.95
C PRO A 189 -10.73 4.21 8.22
N ALA A 190 -10.69 4.59 9.51
CA ALA A 190 -10.56 6.00 9.87
C ALA A 190 -9.19 6.54 9.45
N VAL A 191 -9.14 7.78 8.97
CA VAL A 191 -7.88 8.42 8.58
C VAL A 191 -7.21 9.04 9.81
N GLU A 192 -5.92 8.78 9.97
CA GLU A 192 -5.06 9.40 10.97
C GLU A 192 -4.00 10.28 10.31
N CYS A 193 -3.91 11.54 10.73
CA CYS A 193 -2.98 12.49 10.15
C CYS A 193 -1.57 12.24 10.67
N THR A 194 -0.59 12.12 9.77
CA THR A 194 0.84 12.02 10.12
C THR A 194 1.54 13.38 10.28
N GLY A 195 0.82 14.48 10.08
CA GLY A 195 1.31 15.85 10.28
C GLY A 195 2.22 16.42 9.17
N HIS A 196 2.50 15.64 8.11
CA HIS A 196 3.41 16.05 7.04
C HIS A 196 2.64 16.59 5.82
N HIS A 197 2.23 17.86 5.90
CA HIS A 197 1.56 18.57 4.80
C HIS A 197 2.21 19.93 4.57
N PRO A 198 3.13 20.07 3.59
CA PRO A 198 3.76 21.35 3.28
C PRO A 198 2.68 22.35 2.81
N GLY A 199 2.47 23.43 3.57
CA GLY A 199 1.56 24.51 3.19
C GLY A 199 0.09 24.35 3.59
N SER A 200 -0.26 23.36 4.45
CA SER A 200 -1.60 23.25 5.03
C SER A 200 -1.54 23.19 6.56
N GLU A 201 -2.30 24.04 7.24
CA GLU A 201 -2.41 24.04 8.72
C GLU A 201 -3.20 22.84 9.27
N SER A 202 -3.91 22.11 8.40
CA SER A 202 -4.72 20.94 8.76
C SER A 202 -4.58 19.80 7.75
N CYS A 203 -4.96 18.58 8.15
CA CYS A 203 -4.93 17.42 7.25
C CYS A 203 -5.99 17.58 6.15
N PRO A 204 -5.62 17.61 4.85
CA PRO A 204 -6.59 17.73 3.76
C PRO A 204 -7.50 16.49 3.62
N TYR A 205 -7.17 15.40 4.33
CA TYR A 205 -7.90 14.13 4.31
C TYR A 205 -8.66 13.85 5.61
N GLY A 206 -8.83 14.87 6.47
CA GLY A 206 -9.68 14.79 7.66
C GLY A 206 -9.08 14.00 8.84
N GLY A 207 -7.78 13.69 8.82
CA GLY A 207 -7.12 13.02 9.93
C GLY A 207 -7.02 13.92 11.16
N THR A 208 -7.49 13.44 12.30
CA THR A 208 -7.25 14.10 13.60
C THR A 208 -5.77 13.97 13.94
N VAL A 209 -5.09 15.09 14.17
CA VAL A 209 -3.76 15.07 14.81
C VAL A 209 -3.99 14.66 16.26
N GLU A 210 -3.43 13.54 16.71
CA GLU A 210 -3.37 13.26 18.15
C GLU A 210 -2.49 14.33 18.80
N THR A 211 -3.13 15.38 19.33
CA THR A 211 -2.47 16.30 20.25
C THR A 211 -2.17 15.53 21.52
N PRO A 212 -0.90 15.48 22.01
CA PRO A 212 -0.63 14.93 23.32
C PRO A 212 -1.38 15.80 24.33
N SER A 213 -2.40 15.23 24.98
CA SER A 213 -3.17 15.94 25.98
C SER A 213 -2.20 16.55 27.02
N PRO A 214 -2.27 17.87 27.32
CA PRO A 214 -1.40 18.45 28.31
C PRO A 214 -1.69 17.81 29.66
N LYS A 215 -0.69 17.15 30.23
CA LYS A 215 -0.75 16.65 31.61
C LYS A 215 -1.06 17.86 32.51
N SER A 216 -2.23 17.86 33.12
CA SER A 216 -2.60 18.87 34.13
C SER A 216 -1.56 18.88 35.25
N PRO A 217 -0.98 20.03 35.63
CA PRO A 217 -0.16 20.10 36.81
C PRO A 217 -1.09 20.09 38.03
N ARG A 218 -1.12 19.00 38.79
CA ARG A 218 -1.70 19.03 40.14
C ARG A 218 -0.58 19.13 41.17
N GLU A 219 -0.56 20.33 41.73
CA GLU A 219 0.22 20.83 42.85
C GLU A 219 0.25 19.88 44.08
N GLY A 220 1.38 19.94 44.80
CA GLY A 220 1.31 20.35 46.21
C GLY A 220 1.10 19.28 47.27
N LYS A 221 2.22 18.81 47.83
CA LYS A 221 2.35 18.21 49.18
C LYS A 221 1.59 19.00 50.27
N ARG A 222 0.93 18.28 51.19
CA ARG A 222 0.86 18.47 52.68
C ARG A 222 -0.08 17.40 53.25
N GLY A 223 0.37 16.41 54.04
CA GLY A 223 0.62 16.49 55.48
C GLY A 223 -0.21 15.39 56.21
N PRO A 224 0.19 14.88 57.38
CA PRO A 224 -0.15 13.53 57.84
C PRO A 224 -1.48 13.41 58.62
N LYS A 225 -2.15 12.26 58.50
CA LYS A 225 -3.38 11.94 59.26
C LYS A 225 -3.05 11.42 60.66
N THR A 226 -3.58 12.08 61.68
CA THR A 226 -3.72 11.55 63.05
C THR A 226 -5.03 10.77 63.19
N PRO A 227 -5.11 9.74 64.07
CA PRO A 227 -6.33 8.96 64.27
C PRO A 227 -7.07 9.42 65.54
N ARG A 228 -8.41 9.48 65.52
CA ARG A 228 -9.23 9.44 66.74
C ARG A 228 -10.65 8.93 66.51
N GLU A 229 -10.87 7.78 67.16
CA GLU A 229 -12.07 7.18 67.76
C GLU A 229 -13.43 7.92 67.72
N GLY A 230 -14.49 7.12 67.49
CA GLY A 230 -15.53 6.96 68.52
C GLY A 230 -16.98 7.30 68.16
N PHE A 231 -17.87 6.35 68.51
CA PHE A 231 -19.33 6.43 68.70
C PHE A 231 -20.20 6.40 67.42
N GLY A 232 -21.25 5.59 67.27
CA GLY A 232 -21.98 4.72 68.19
C GLY A 232 -23.49 4.77 67.89
N PHE A 233 -24.05 3.64 67.41
CA PHE A 233 -25.41 3.09 67.60
C PHE A 233 -26.74 3.81 67.19
N ARG A 234 -27.62 2.91 66.70
CA ARG A 234 -29.12 2.86 66.72
C ARG A 234 -29.86 3.72 65.68
N ARG A 235 -30.88 3.22 64.98
CA ARG A 235 -31.76 2.03 65.13
C ARG A 235 -32.03 1.40 63.77
#